data_AF-A0A1H3TLY9-F1
#
_entry.id   AF-A0A1H3TLY9-F1
#
_cell.length_a   1.000
_cell.length_b   1.000
_cell.length_c   1.000
_cell.angle_alpha   90.00
_cell.angle_beta   90.00
_cell.angle_gamma   90.00
#
_symmetry.space_group_name_H-M   'P 1'
#
loop_
_entity.id
_entity.type
_entity.pdbx_description
1 polymer ?
#
loop_
_entity_poly.entity_id
_entity_poly.type
_entity_poly.pdbx_seq_one_letter_code
_entity_poly.pdbx_strand_id
1 'polypeptide(L)'
;MIYDDTITILRAPVTTDRYGNEVRDWANATRTRVEGVSVQPRSATESGSDEAREMVTTGWRIYTRAGVDVDVEPTDRIEWAGRTLEVIGEIARWPHPIRRGAVHHVEIDVQRWSG
;
A
#
# COMPACT_ATOMS: atom_id res chain seq x y z
N MET A 1 12.66 4.19 -12.79
CA MET A 1 11.94 3.31 -11.86
C MET A 1 11.78 1.97 -12.54
N ILE A 2 12.10 0.86 -11.85
CA ILE A 2 11.95 -0.50 -12.39
C ILE A 2 10.59 -1.03 -11.91
N TYR A 3 9.81 -1.64 -12.80
CA TYR A 3 8.44 -2.08 -12.55
C TYR A 3 8.31 -3.60 -12.72
N ASP A 4 8.97 -4.36 -11.87
CA ASP A 4 9.04 -5.83 -11.90
C ASP A 4 8.37 -6.49 -10.68
N ASP A 5 8.01 -5.71 -9.66
CA ASP A 5 7.32 -6.21 -8.49
C ASP A 5 5.87 -6.58 -8.81
N THR A 6 5.36 -7.51 -8.00
CA THR A 6 3.95 -7.86 -7.94
C THR A 6 3.44 -7.73 -6.51
N ILE A 7 2.29 -7.10 -6.36
CA ILE A 7 1.58 -6.98 -5.09
C ILE A 7 0.20 -7.63 -5.19
N THR A 8 -0.40 -7.90 -4.04
CA THR A 8 -1.82 -8.27 -3.95
C THR A 8 -2.53 -7.31 -3.01
N ILE A 9 -3.53 -6.62 -3.53
CA ILE A 9 -4.44 -5.80 -2.71
C ILE A 9 -5.46 -6.74 -2.07
N LEU A 10 -5.66 -6.60 -0.76
CA LEU A 10 -6.62 -7.32 0.03
C LEU A 10 -7.71 -6.35 0.48
N ARG A 11 -8.94 -6.60 0.03
CA ARG A 11 -10.13 -5.86 0.49
C ARG A 11 -11.04 -6.78 1.29
N ALA A 12 -11.03 -6.61 2.61
CA ALA A 12 -11.87 -7.40 3.51
C ALA A 12 -13.29 -6.81 3.60
N PRO A 13 -14.35 -7.64 3.48
CA PRO A 13 -15.68 -7.19 3.80
C PRO A 13 -15.79 -6.85 5.29
N VAL A 14 -16.69 -5.92 5.62
CA VAL A 14 -17.05 -5.62 6.99
C VAL A 14 -18.13 -6.61 7.44
N THR A 15 -17.90 -7.24 8.59
CA THR A 15 -18.84 -8.14 9.27
C THR A 15 -19.07 -7.67 10.70
N THR A 16 -20.01 -8.31 11.41
CA THR A 16 -20.32 -7.99 12.80
C THR A 16 -19.78 -9.09 13.72
N ASP A 17 -19.07 -8.71 14.77
CA ASP A 17 -18.60 -9.64 15.79
C ASP A 17 -19.72 -10.08 16.75
N ARG A 18 -19.40 -10.97 17.70
CA ARG A 18 -20.36 -11.47 18.70
C ARG A 18 -20.91 -10.40 19.66
N TYR A 19 -20.31 -9.21 19.67
CA TYR A 19 -20.67 -8.08 20.52
C TYR A 19 -21.37 -6.95 19.75
N GLY A 20 -21.60 -7.12 18.45
CA GLY A 20 -22.25 -6.11 17.61
C GLY A 20 -21.28 -5.10 17.00
N ASN A 21 -19.97 -5.26 17.14
CA ASN A 21 -18.99 -4.34 16.55
C ASN A 21 -18.72 -4.69 15.09
N GLU A 22 -18.53 -3.66 14.26
CA GLU A 22 -18.05 -3.82 12.90
C GLU A 22 -16.57 -4.20 12.89
N VAL A 23 -16.25 -5.35 12.30
CA VAL A 23 -14.89 -5.88 12.16
C VAL A 23 -14.64 -6.29 10.71
N ARG A 24 -13.39 -6.18 10.24
CA ARG A 24 -13.02 -6.64 8.90
C ARG A 24 -12.74 -8.13 8.90
N ASP A 25 -13.39 -8.86 8.02
CA ASP A 25 -13.18 -10.28 7.81
C ASP A 25 -12.06 -10.53 6.80
N TRP A 26 -10.82 -10.50 7.30
CA TRP A 26 -9.63 -10.75 6.49
C TRP A 26 -9.53 -12.18 5.96
N ALA A 27 -10.25 -13.14 6.55
CA ALA A 27 -10.29 -14.52 6.04
C ALA A 27 -11.07 -14.61 4.72
N ASN A 28 -12.03 -13.72 4.51
CA ASN A 28 -12.85 -13.63 3.30
C ASN A 28 -12.50 -12.40 2.43
N ALA A 29 -11.26 -11.92 2.52
CA ALA A 29 -10.82 -10.78 1.72
C ALA A 29 -10.79 -11.09 0.21
N THR A 30 -11.29 -10.14 -0.59
CA THR A 30 -11.08 -10.14 -2.03
C THR A 30 -9.61 -9.85 -2.32
N ARG A 31 -8.99 -10.67 -3.17
CA ARG A 31 -7.57 -10.61 -3.49
C ARG A 31 -7.39 -10.14 -4.94
N THR A 32 -6.84 -8.95 -5.12
CA THR A 32 -6.61 -8.35 -6.45
C THR A 32 -5.11 -8.28 -6.72
N ARG A 33 -4.64 -9.10 -7.67
CA ARG A 33 -3.24 -9.12 -8.09
C ARG A 33 -2.93 -7.92 -8.98
N VAL A 34 -1.85 -7.20 -8.66
CA VAL A 34 -1.36 -6.06 -9.45
C VAL A 34 0.12 -6.30 -9.78
N GLU A 35 0.40 -6.42 -11.08
CA GLU A 35 1.74 -6.68 -11.62
C GLU A 35 2.35 -5.41 -12.21
N GLY A 36 3.67 -5.39 -12.30
CA GLY A 36 4.39 -4.28 -12.94
C GLY A 36 4.33 -3.00 -12.10
N VAL A 37 4.48 -3.15 -10.79
CA VAL A 37 4.65 -2.02 -9.86
C VAL A 37 6.11 -1.89 -9.46
N SER A 38 6.45 -0.75 -8.88
CA SER A 38 7.76 -0.50 -8.29
C SER A 38 7.59 -0.30 -6.79
N VAL A 39 8.19 -1.15 -5.97
CA VAL A 39 8.20 -0.96 -4.52
C VAL A 39 9.54 -0.37 -4.09
N GLN A 40 9.51 0.80 -3.45
CA GLN A 40 10.70 1.54 -3.03
C GLN A 40 10.70 1.67 -1.50
N PRO A 41 11.84 1.44 -0.81
CA PRO A 41 11.94 1.69 0.62
C PRO A 41 11.68 3.17 0.91
N ARG A 42 10.88 3.44 1.92
CA ARG A 42 10.67 4.79 2.44
C ARG A 42 11.62 4.99 3.61
N SER A 43 12.69 5.75 3.41
CA SER A 43 13.58 6.11 4.51
C SER A 43 12.85 7.06 5.47
N ALA A 44 12.72 6.65 6.73
CA ALA A 44 12.33 7.54 7.81
C ALA A 44 13.59 7.89 8.62
N THR A 45 14.07 9.12 8.49
CA THR A 45 15.11 9.63 9.38
C THR A 45 14.43 10.12 10.65
N GLU A 46 14.36 9.29 11.69
CA GLU A 46 14.09 9.80 13.04
C GLU A 46 15.28 10.68 13.45
N SER A 47 15.08 12.00 13.47
CA SER A 47 16.07 12.92 14.06
C SER A 47 15.94 12.86 15.58
N GLY A 48 16.43 11.77 16.17
CA GLY A 48 16.62 11.61 17.60
C GLY A 48 18.11 11.47 17.88
N SER A 49 18.64 12.39 18.68
CA SER A 49 20.01 12.37 19.19
C SER A 49 20.33 11.03 19.88
N ASP A 50 21.60 10.63 19.76
CA ASP A 50 22.28 9.50 20.37
C ASP A 50 22.20 8.12 19.67
N GLU A 51 23.40 7.71 19.24
CA GLU A 51 23.94 6.36 19.11
C GLU A 51 23.16 5.33 18.28
N ALA A 52 23.70 5.06 17.08
CA ALA A 52 23.59 3.80 16.33
C ALA A 52 22.23 3.07 16.40
N ARG A 53 21.14 3.74 16.03
CA ARG A 53 19.88 3.03 15.78
C ARG A 53 19.93 2.36 14.42
N GLU A 54 19.93 1.03 14.47
CA GLU A 54 19.67 0.14 13.35
C GLU A 54 18.41 0.63 12.61
N MET A 55 18.58 1.10 11.37
CA MET A 55 17.50 1.70 10.58
C MET A 55 16.55 0.58 10.12
N VAL A 56 15.58 0.23 10.96
CA VAL A 56 14.53 -0.72 10.58
C VAL A 56 13.64 -0.02 9.56
N THR A 57 13.77 -0.40 8.28
CA THR A 57 12.83 0.08 7.25
C THR A 57 11.46 -0.53 7.53
N THR A 58 10.56 0.28 8.08
CA THR A 58 9.17 -0.12 8.39
C THR A 58 8.18 0.29 7.31
N GLY A 59 8.58 1.15 6.36
CA GLY A 59 7.71 1.73 5.34
C GLY A 59 8.26 1.63 3.92
N TRP A 60 7.35 1.60 2.95
CA TRP A 60 7.63 1.59 1.52
C TRP A 60 6.68 2.54 0.80
N ARG A 61 7.06 2.91 -0.41
CA ARG A 61 6.17 3.53 -1.38
C ARG A 61 6.07 2.66 -2.61
N ILE A 62 4.84 2.39 -3.02
CA ILE A 62 4.51 1.63 -4.22
C ILE A 62 4.12 2.62 -5.31
N TYR A 63 4.63 2.39 -6.52
CA TYR A 63 4.30 3.17 -7.71
C TYR A 63 3.75 2.26 -8.80
N THR A 64 2.64 2.64 -9.41
CA THR A 64 2.18 1.99 -10.65
C THR A 64 2.92 2.56 -11.87
N ARG A 65 2.95 1.80 -12.97
CA ARG A 65 3.45 2.29 -14.26
C ARG A 65 2.53 3.37 -14.85
N ALA A 66 3.07 4.13 -15.79
CA ALA A 66 2.31 5.12 -16.55
C ALA A 66 1.04 4.51 -17.20
N GLY A 67 -0.11 5.16 -17.02
CA GLY A 67 -1.42 4.73 -17.51
C GLY A 67 -2.09 3.60 -16.71
N VAL A 68 -1.51 3.16 -15.58
CA VAL A 68 -2.13 2.16 -14.70
C VAL A 68 -2.71 2.84 -13.48
N ASP A 69 -4.04 2.78 -13.39
CA ASP A 69 -4.79 3.04 -12.18
C ASP A 69 -5.02 1.73 -11.41
N VAL A 70 -5.16 1.82 -10.10
CA VAL A 70 -5.47 0.70 -9.22
C VAL A 70 -6.58 1.08 -8.26
N ASP A 71 -7.54 0.18 -8.12
CA ASP A 71 -8.58 0.27 -7.11
C ASP A 71 -8.00 -0.16 -5.77
N VAL A 72 -7.39 0.79 -5.06
CA VAL A 72 -6.92 0.66 -3.69
C VAL A 72 -7.61 1.69 -2.81
N GLU A 73 -7.95 1.27 -1.60
CA GLU A 73 -8.56 2.07 -0.55
C GLU A 73 -7.63 2.17 0.68
N PRO A 74 -7.75 3.22 1.51
CA PRO A 74 -6.93 3.36 2.72
C PRO A 74 -7.11 2.23 3.75
N THR A 75 -8.21 1.51 3.62
CA THR A 75 -8.66 0.42 4.50
C THR A 75 -8.14 -0.95 4.07
N ASP A 76 -7.60 -1.03 2.85
CA ASP A 76 -7.04 -2.25 2.28
C ASP A 76 -5.72 -2.62 2.92
N ARG A 77 -5.38 -3.90 2.82
CA ARG A 77 -4.02 -4.40 3.07
C ARG A 77 -3.33 -4.73 1.76
N ILE A 78 -2.01 -4.72 1.77
CA ILE A 78 -1.20 -5.07 0.62
C ILE A 78 -0.26 -6.21 1.02
N GLU A 79 -0.29 -7.31 0.26
CA GLU A 79 0.71 -8.35 0.36
C GLU A 79 1.81 -8.12 -0.67
N TRP A 80 3.06 -8.10 -0.21
CA TRP A 80 4.23 -7.98 -1.05
C TRP A 80 5.43 -8.69 -0.41
N ALA A 81 6.16 -9.48 -1.21
CA ALA A 81 7.37 -10.18 -0.78
C ALA A 81 7.22 -10.94 0.56
N GLY A 82 6.09 -11.64 0.75
CA GLY A 82 5.78 -12.42 1.96
C GLY A 82 5.39 -11.59 3.19
N ARG A 83 5.17 -10.27 3.03
CA ARG A 83 4.76 -9.36 4.10
C ARG A 83 3.34 -8.90 3.89
N THR A 84 2.62 -8.69 4.98
CA THR A 84 1.34 -7.93 4.99
C THR A 84 1.63 -6.50 5.40
N LEU A 85 1.18 -5.57 4.58
CA LEU A 85 1.35 -4.14 4.73
C LEU A 85 -0.03 -3.48 4.86
N GLU A 86 -0.08 -2.34 5.52
CA GLU A 86 -1.25 -1.48 5.57
C GLU A 86 -0.99 -0.19 4.79
N VAL A 87 -2.03 0.34 4.16
CA VAL A 87 -1.97 1.64 3.48
C VAL A 87 -1.91 2.74 4.53
N ILE A 88 -0.98 3.67 4.36
CA ILE A 88 -0.84 4.84 5.21
C ILE A 88 -0.90 6.10 4.37
N GLY A 89 -1.44 7.18 4.95
CA GLY A 89 -1.56 8.45 4.26
C GLY A 89 -2.55 8.42 3.09
N GLU A 90 -2.41 9.41 2.20
CA GLU A 90 -3.28 9.59 1.04
C GLU A 90 -2.78 8.76 -0.15
N ILE A 91 -3.72 8.11 -0.86
CA ILE A 91 -3.43 7.43 -2.13
C ILE A 91 -3.38 8.49 -3.24
N ALA A 92 -2.17 8.83 -3.68
CA ALA A 92 -1.99 9.87 -4.68
C ALA A 92 -2.21 9.32 -6.09
N ARG A 93 -3.27 9.80 -6.76
CA ARG A 93 -3.57 9.49 -8.17
C ARG A 93 -3.14 10.68 -9.03
N TRP A 94 -1.97 10.58 -9.64
CA TRP A 94 -1.43 11.68 -10.43
C TRP A 94 -2.15 11.79 -11.78
N PRO A 95 -2.62 12.97 -12.18
CA PRO A 95 -3.29 13.15 -13.46
C PRO A 95 -2.30 12.98 -14.63
N HIS A 96 -2.79 12.44 -15.73
CA HIS A 96 -2.00 12.30 -16.95
C HIS A 96 -1.76 13.68 -17.60
N PRO A 97 -0.51 14.07 -17.87
CA PRO A 97 -0.18 15.42 -18.33
C PRO A 97 -0.79 15.76 -19.70
N ILE A 98 -0.96 14.74 -20.55
CA ILE A 98 -1.45 14.89 -21.94
C ILE A 98 -2.87 14.34 -22.14
N ARG A 99 -3.34 13.38 -21.33
CA ARG A 99 -4.63 12.70 -21.51
C ARG A 99 -5.61 13.18 -20.44
N ARG A 100 -6.48 14.11 -20.79
CA ARG A 100 -7.43 14.73 -19.85
C ARG A 100 -8.31 13.69 -19.17
N GLY A 101 -8.37 13.72 -17.84
CA GLY A 101 -9.20 12.82 -17.02
C GLY A 101 -8.61 11.42 -16.80
N ALA A 102 -7.45 11.10 -17.39
CA ALA A 102 -6.77 9.83 -17.14
C ALA A 102 -5.76 9.96 -15.98
N VAL A 103 -5.52 8.86 -15.28
CA VAL A 103 -4.44 8.74 -14.28
C VAL A 103 -3.12 8.42 -15.00
N HIS A 104 -2.06 9.16 -14.66
CA HIS A 104 -0.70 8.84 -15.06
C HIS A 104 -0.19 7.66 -14.25
N HIS A 105 -0.17 7.76 -12.92
CA HIS A 105 0.27 6.70 -12.04
C HIS A 105 -0.29 6.94 -10.64
N VAL A 106 -0.24 5.90 -9.83
CA VAL A 106 -0.69 5.90 -8.44
C VAL A 106 0.53 5.71 -7.54
N GLU A 107 0.60 6.49 -6.48
CA GLU A 107 1.54 6.31 -5.37
C GLU A 107 0.77 5.89 -4.12
N ILE A 108 1.29 4.87 -3.45
CA ILE A 108 0.70 4.33 -2.22
C ILE A 108 1.82 4.22 -1.20
N ASP A 109 1.71 4.99 -0.11
CA ASP A 109 2.56 4.77 1.06
C ASP A 109 2.00 3.60 1.87
N VAL A 110 2.91 2.72 2.29
CA VAL A 110 2.56 1.54 3.07
C VAL A 110 3.57 1.33 4.19
N GLN A 111 3.13 0.68 5.26
CA GLN A 111 4.02 0.19 6.30
C GLN A 111 3.68 -1.24 6.67
N ARG A 112 4.60 -1.90 7.38
CA ARG A 112 4.35 -3.24 7.89
C ARG A 112 3.16 -3.22 8.85
N TRP A 113 2.16 -4.06 8.60
CA TRP A 113 1.03 -4.23 9.52
C TRP A 113 1.48 -4.89 10.83
N SER A 114 1.09 -4.33 11.98
CA SER A 114 1.56 -4.73 13.32
C SER A 114 0.51 -5.42 14.21
N GLY A 115 -0.74 -5.58 13.74
CA GLY A 115 -1.83 -6.19 14.53
C GLY A 115 -2.97 -5.24 14.78
#